data_AF-A0A6N2JUG6-F1
#
_entry.id   AF-A0A6N2JUG6-F1
#
_cell.length_a   1.000
_cell.length_b   1.000
_cell.length_c   1.000
_cell.angle_alpha   90.00
_cell.angle_beta   90.00
_cell.angle_gamma   90.00
#
_symmetry.space_group_name_H-M   'P 1'
#
loop_
_entity.id
_entity.type
_entity.pdbx_description
1 polymer ?
#
loop_
_entity_poly.entity_id
_entity_poly.type
_entity_poly.pdbx_seq_one_letter_code
_entity_poly.pdbx_strand_id
1 'polypeptide(L)' 'MQPNNLTATIWLSPYRLTYRTSDHELTGAINRPDPDLLQKTLERLYAYLINEGYSPLILHMEH' A
#
# COMPACT_ATOMS: atom_id res chain seq x y z
N MET A 1 24.37 -6.15 -4.71
CA MET A 1 22.98 -6.34 -4.29
C MET A 1 22.13 -6.06 -5.51
N GLN A 2 21.43 -7.06 -6.06
CA GLN A 2 20.46 -6.81 -7.13
C GLN A 2 19.37 -5.90 -6.54
N PRO A 3 18.83 -4.92 -7.29
CA PRO A 3 17.67 -4.19 -6.80
C PRO A 3 16.57 -5.20 -6.54
N ASN A 4 16.05 -5.25 -5.31
CA ASN A 4 14.86 -6.03 -5.02
C ASN A 4 13.74 -5.46 -5.89
N ASN A 5 13.44 -6.12 -7.01
CA ASN A 5 12.39 -5.72 -7.96
C ASN A 5 10.97 -5.89 -7.40
N LEU A 6 10.86 -6.10 -6.09
CA LEU A 6 9.62 -6.33 -5.38
C LEU A 6 8.88 -5.00 -5.25
N THR A 7 7.75 -4.89 -5.94
CA THR A 7 6.84 -3.75 -5.85
C THR A 7 5.63 -4.10 -5.00
N ALA A 8 5.03 -3.09 -4.38
CA ALA A 8 3.74 -3.19 -3.71
C ALA A 8 2.79 -2.16 -4.31
N THR A 9 1.67 -2.62 -4.86
CA THR A 9 0.65 -1.74 -5.44
C THR A 9 -0.40 -1.43 -4.38
N ILE A 10 -0.67 -0.16 -4.15
CA ILE A 10 -1.69 0.34 -3.22
C ILE A 10 -2.80 0.98 -4.04
N TRP A 11 -4.03 0.50 -3.89
CA TRP A 11 -5.22 1.09 -4.46
C TRP A 11 -5.98 1.85 -3.39
N LEU A 12 -6.26 3.12 -3.68
CA LEU A 12 -7.05 3.98 -2.81
C LEU A 12 -8.42 4.24 -3.44
N SER A 13 -9.47 3.87 -2.70
CA SER A 13 -10.87 4.19 -2.97
C SER A 13 -11.43 5.00 -1.78
N PRO A 14 -12.49 5.80 -1.97
CA PRO A 14 -13.04 6.67 -0.92
C PRO A 14 -13.42 5.96 0.38
N TYR A 15 -13.69 4.66 0.33
CA TYR A 15 -14.08 3.86 1.50
C TYR A 15 -13.14 2.69 1.77
N ARG A 16 -12.07 2.52 0.99
CA ARG A 16 -11.23 1.33 1.10
C ARG A 16 -9.84 1.59 0.56
N LEU A 17 -8.85 1.23 1.35
CA LEU A 17 -7.47 1.13 0.91
C LEU A 17 -7.15 -0.36 0.78
N THR A 18 -6.60 -0.76 -0.36
CA THR A 18 -6.11 -2.14 -0.55
C THR A 18 -4.68 -2.11 -1.02
N TYR A 19 -3.91 -3.15 -0.71
CA TYR A 19 -2.56 -3.29 -1.24
C TYR A 19 -2.24 -4.75 -1.56
N ARG A 20 -1.31 -4.93 -2.49
CA ARG A 20 -0.80 -6.24 -2.91
C ARG A 20 0.63 -6.12 -3.36
N THR A 21 1.49 -7.03 -2.91
CA THR A 21 2.85 -7.15 -3.41
C THR A 21 2.91 -7.92 -4.73
N SER A 22 3.93 -7.64 -5.53
CA SER A 22 4.20 -8.28 -6.83
C SER A 22 4.34 -9.79 -6.75
N ASP A 23 4.91 -10.32 -5.67
CA ASP A 23 5.02 -11.77 -5.40
C ASP A 23 3.75 -12.36 -4.74
N HIS A 24 2.78 -11.51 -4.41
CA HIS A 24 1.53 -11.86 -3.73
C HIS A 24 1.66 -12.38 -2.29
N GLU A 25 2.85 -12.34 -1.68
CA GLU A 25 3.04 -12.73 -0.27
C GLU A 25 2.28 -11.84 0.72
N LEU A 26 2.16 -10.55 0.42
CA LEU A 26 1.48 -9.58 1.28
C LEU A 26 0.29 -8.98 0.54
N THR A 27 -0.89 -9.15 1.13
CA THR A 27 -2.12 -8.51 0.69
C THR A 27 -2.88 -8.00 1.88
N GLY A 28 -3.54 -6.86 1.74
CA GLY A 28 -4.34 -6.31 2.82
C GLY A 28 -5.37 -5.31 2.35
N ALA A 29 -6.36 -5.10 3.20
CA ALA A 29 -7.43 -4.15 2.99
C ALA A 29 -7.78 -3.44 4.29
N ILE A 30 -7.94 -2.12 4.21
CA ILE A 30 -8.35 -1.25 5.30
C ILE A 30 -9.68 -0.62 4.87
N ASN A 31 -10.76 -1.00 5.55
CA ASN A 31 -12.10 -0.49 5.28
C ASN A 31 -12.32 0.81 6.04
N ARG A 32 -12.92 1.80 5.36
CA ARG A 32 -13.19 3.16 5.86
C ARG A 32 -11.99 3.77 6.58
N PRO A 33 -10.88 4.06 5.89
CA PRO A 33 -9.89 4.93 6.48
C PRO A 33 -10.57 6.27 6.77
N ASP A 34 -10.69 6.63 8.05
CA ASP A 34 -11.11 7.97 8.45
C ASP A 34 -10.26 8.97 7.66
N PRO A 35 -10.82 9.98 6.98
CA PRO A 35 -10.03 10.87 6.12
C PRO A 35 -8.90 11.56 6.89
N ASP A 36 -9.12 11.84 8.18
CA ASP A 36 -8.14 12.39 9.12
C ASP A 36 -7.01 11.40 9.47
N LEU A 37 -7.28 10.09 9.38
CA LEU A 37 -6.34 9.01 9.65
C LEU A 37 -5.76 8.39 8.39
N LEU A 38 -6.28 8.73 7.21
CA LEU A 38 -5.86 8.16 5.92
C LEU A 38 -4.39 8.42 5.66
N GLN A 39 -3.93 9.66 5.89
CA GLN A 39 -2.53 10.03 5.70
C GLN A 39 -1.61 9.21 6.61
N LYS A 40 -1.90 9.15 7.91
CA LYS A 40 -1.13 8.35 8.88
C LYS A 40 -1.14 6.85 8.54
N THR A 41 -2.26 6.36 7.99
CA THR A 41 -2.42 4.97 7.59
C THR A 41 -1.55 4.65 6.37
N LEU A 42 -1.54 5.55 5.38
CA LEU A 42 -0.68 5.44 4.21
C LEU A 42 0.79 5.51 4.60
N GLU A 43 1.19 6.45 5.46
CA GLU A 43 2.58 6.57 5.94
C GLU A 43 3.06 5.30 6.64
N ARG A 44 2.23 4.73 7.53
CA ARG A 44 2.55 3.46 8.21
C ARG A 44 2.65 2.30 7.24
N LEU A 45 1.73 2.21 6.28
CA LEU A 45 1.77 1.16 5.26
C LEU A 45 3.00 1.29 4.36
N TYR A 46 3.36 2.51 3.98
CA TYR A 46 4.57 2.79 3.22
C TYR A 46 5.83 2.33 3.97
N ALA A 47 5.96 2.73 5.23
CA ALA A 47 7.10 2.35 6.06
C ALA A 47 7.17 0.83 6.25
N TYR A 48 6.03 0.17 6.46
CA TYR A 48 5.95 -1.28 6.56
C TYR A 48 6.45 -1.96 5.27
N LEU A 49 5.92 -1.58 4.11
CA LEU A 49 6.31 -2.19 2.82
C LEU A 49 7.79 -1.97 2.49
N ILE A 50 8.33 -0.79 2.78
CA ILE A 50 9.76 -0.49 2.59
C ILE A 50 10.63 -1.36 3.52
N ASN A 51 10.23 -1.53 4.78
CA ASN A 51 10.95 -2.37 5.74
C ASN A 51 10.97 -3.85 5.31
N GLU A 52 9.88 -4.31 4.70
CA GLU A 52 9.77 -5.65 4.11
C GLU A 52 10.53 -5.78 2.77
N GLY A 53 11.16 -4.70 2.27
CA GLY A 53 11.97 -4.71 1.06
C GLY A 53 11.20 -4.43 -0.24
N TYR A 54 9.96 -3.96 -0.14
CA TYR A 54 9.11 -3.60 -1.27
C TYR A 54 9.20 -2.11 -1.60
N SER A 55 9.10 -1.78 -2.88
CA SER A 55 8.88 -0.41 -3.36
C SER A 55 7.38 -0.14 -3.53
N PRO A 56 6.74 0.63 -2.62
CA PRO A 56 5.31 0.94 -2.69
C PRO A 56 4.98 1.94 -3.82
N LEU A 57 3.97 1.60 -4.62
CA LEU A 57 3.41 2.41 -5.69
C LEU A 57 1.93 2.67 -5.38
N ILE A 58 1.54 3.92 -5.19
CA ILE A 58 0.12 4.30 -5.08
C ILE A 58 -0.46 4.43 -6.49
N LEU A 59 -1.57 3.75 -6.73
CA LEU A 59 -2.47 3.98 -7.84
C LEU A 59 -3.74 4.64 -7.30
N HIS A 60 -3.98 5.88 -7.71
CA HIS A 60 -5.30 6.49 -7.53
C HIS A 60 -6.25 5.88 -8.57
N MET A 61 -7.25 5.13 -8.10
CA MET A 61 -8.37 4.70 -8.92
C MET A 61 -9.62 5.43 -8.41
N GLU A 62 -9.98 6.52 -9.08
CA GLU A 62 -11.35 7.02 -9.04
C GLU A 62 -12.22 5.99 -9.78
N HIS A 63 -13.26 5.49 -9.10
CA HIS A 63 -14.17 4.49 -9.65
C HIS A 63 -15.61 4.91 -9.43
#